data_AF-A0A8S2RVG6-F1
#
_entry.id   AF-A0A8S2RVG6-F1
#
_cell.length_a   1.000
_cell.length_b   1.000
_cell.length_c   1.000
_cell.angle_alpha   90.00
_cell.angle_beta   90.00
_cell.angle_gamma   90.00
#
_symmetry.space_group_name_H-M   'P 1'
#
loop_
_entity.id
_entity.type
_entity.pdbx_description
1 polymer ?
#
loop_
_entity_poly.entity_id
_entity_poly.type
_entity_poly.pdbx_seq_one_letter_code
_entity_poly.pdbx_strand_id
1 'polypeptide(L)'
;EHPQGKGRRPIAIVPGVDTQPFVSPDKFRNLDHVPTSMKPEDLPLEPKRPPRVLVPLSNCELEELMPVILTTTIDAGVPMAT
;
A
#
# COMPACT_ATOMS: atom_id res chain seq x y z
N GLU A 1 63.13 -57.48 4.68
CA GLU A 1 61.86 -57.19 3.97
C GLU A 1 60.96 -56.41 4.92
N HIS A 2 60.57 -55.18 4.57
CA HIS A 2 59.75 -54.31 5.44
C HIS A 2 58.27 -54.46 5.06
N PRO A 3 57.34 -54.73 5.98
CA PRO A 3 55.92 -54.75 5.65
C PRO A 3 55.42 -53.31 5.45
N GLN A 4 54.95 -53.04 4.23
CA GLN A 4 54.34 -51.77 3.82
C GLN A 4 53.14 -51.45 4.71
N GLY A 5 53.19 -50.31 5.39
CA GLY A 5 52.09 -49.81 6.22
C GLY A 5 50.85 -49.58 5.37
N LYS A 6 49.72 -50.18 5.77
CA LYS A 6 48.41 -49.99 5.13
C LYS A 6 48.08 -48.50 5.09
N GLY A 7 47.87 -47.97 3.88
CA GLY A 7 47.54 -46.56 3.65
C GLY A 7 46.37 -46.11 4.52
N ARG A 8 46.56 -45.02 5.25
CA ARG A 8 45.51 -44.40 6.06
C ARG A 8 44.43 -43.90 5.10
N ARG A 9 43.21 -44.44 5.19
CA ARG A 9 42.06 -43.86 4.48
C ARG A 9 41.87 -42.44 5.00
N PRO A 10 41.61 -41.44 4.13
CA PRO A 10 41.31 -40.10 4.60
C PRO A 10 40.04 -40.17 5.46
N ILE A 11 40.15 -39.76 6.72
CA ILE A 11 39.01 -39.59 7.61
C ILE A 11 38.37 -38.28 7.18
N ALA A 12 37.21 -38.34 6.54
CA ALA A 12 36.40 -37.15 6.30
C ALA A 12 35.93 -36.65 7.67
N ILE A 13 36.58 -35.61 8.20
CA ILE A 13 36.12 -34.88 9.37
C ILE A 13 34.91 -34.07 8.92
N VAL A 14 33.77 -34.72 8.80
CA VAL A 14 32.49 -34.02 8.64
C VAL A 14 32.08 -33.60 10.04
N PRO A 15 31.99 -32.29 10.34
CA PRO A 15 31.43 -31.85 11.60
C PRO A 15 30.05 -32.48 11.76
N GLY A 16 29.80 -33.17 12.87
CA GLY A 16 28.47 -33.71 13.21
C GLY A 16 27.48 -32.61 13.60
N VAL A 17 27.65 -31.42 13.03
CA VAL A 17 26.82 -30.24 13.26
C VAL A 17 25.54 -30.45 12.47
N ASP A 18 24.42 -30.48 13.18
CA ASP A 18 23.12 -30.51 12.55
C ASP A 18 22.90 -29.20 11.79
N THR A 19 22.81 -29.31 10.46
CA THR A 19 22.49 -28.18 9.57
C THR A 19 21.00 -28.08 9.28
N GLN A 20 20.18 -28.97 9.86
CA GLN A 20 18.74 -28.89 9.66
C GLN A 20 18.16 -27.71 10.44
N PRO A 21 17.27 -26.94 9.82
CA PRO A 21 16.64 -25.83 10.50
C PRO A 21 15.70 -26.39 11.58
N PHE A 22 15.86 -25.88 12.82
CA PHE A 22 15.00 -26.24 13.96
C PHE A 22 13.51 -25.95 13.72
N VAL A 23 13.23 -25.02 12.79
CA VAL A 23 11.88 -24.64 12.38
C VAL A 23 11.80 -24.69 10.86
N SER A 24 10.75 -25.31 10.32
CA SER A 24 10.52 -25.36 8.88
C SER A 24 10.49 -23.92 8.31
N PRO A 25 11.31 -23.61 7.29
CA PRO A 25 11.35 -22.28 6.69
C PRO A 25 9.98 -21.77 6.23
N ASP A 26 9.10 -22.68 5.81
CA ASP A 26 7.73 -22.38 5.38
C ASP A 26 6.86 -21.74 6.47
N LYS A 27 7.21 -21.89 7.75
CA LYS A 27 6.48 -21.22 8.85
C LYS A 27 6.69 -19.71 8.87
N PHE A 28 7.73 -19.21 8.19
CA PHE A 28 8.03 -17.78 8.09
C PHE A 28 7.48 -17.13 6.82
N ARG A 29 6.84 -17.88 5.91
CA ARG A 29 6.26 -17.34 4.66
C ARG A 29 5.31 -16.17 4.85
N ASN A 30 4.58 -16.14 5.97
CA ASN A 30 3.62 -15.07 6.28
C ASN A 30 4.28 -13.88 7.00
N LEU A 31 5.56 -14.01 7.38
CA LEU A 31 6.36 -12.99 8.05
C LEU A 31 7.38 -12.36 7.09
N ASP A 32 7.70 -13.05 5.99
CA ASP A 32 8.46 -12.48 4.89
C ASP A 32 7.67 -11.30 4.32
N HIS A 33 8.12 -10.09 4.66
CA HIS A 33 7.65 -8.85 4.05
C HIS A 33 7.99 -8.88 2.56
N VAL A 34 7.11 -9.46 1.75
CA VAL A 34 7.08 -9.17 0.32
C VAL A 34 6.69 -7.69 0.22
N PRO A 35 7.53 -6.81 -0.34
CA PRO A 35 7.09 -5.45 -0.62
C PRO A 35 5.84 -5.60 -1.45
N THR A 36 4.71 -5.05 -0.99
CA THR A 36 3.45 -5.02 -1.74
C THR A 36 3.63 -4.11 -2.96
N SER A 37 4.46 -4.54 -3.91
CA SER A 37 4.51 -4.00 -5.25
C SER A 37 3.32 -4.59 -5.95
N MET A 38 2.17 -3.96 -5.73
CA MET A 38 1.01 -3.80 -6.62
C MET A 38 0.01 -3.00 -5.79
N LYS A 39 0.34 -1.73 -5.58
CA LYS A 39 -0.70 -0.74 -5.32
C LYS A 39 -1.61 -0.84 -6.56
N PRO A 40 -2.90 -1.20 -6.43
CA PRO A 40 -3.81 -1.11 -7.57
C PRO A 40 -3.68 0.31 -8.10
N GLU A 41 -3.53 0.46 -9.42
CA GLU A 41 -3.32 1.76 -10.07
C GLU A 41 -4.20 2.79 -9.39
N ASP A 42 -3.57 3.78 -8.75
CA ASP A 42 -4.29 4.89 -8.16
C ASP A 42 -5.04 5.54 -9.34
N LEU A 43 -6.31 5.17 -9.55
CA LEU A 43 -7.23 5.97 -10.34
C LEU A 43 -7.00 7.40 -9.89
N PRO A 44 -6.75 8.37 -10.79
CA PRO A 44 -6.41 9.71 -10.37
C PRO A 44 -7.52 10.22 -9.46
N LEU A 45 -7.26 10.20 -8.15
CA LEU A 45 -8.13 10.77 -7.15
C LEU A 45 -8.22 12.24 -7.54
N GLU A 46 -9.42 12.69 -7.89
CA GLU A 46 -9.62 14.10 -8.22
C GLU A 46 -8.97 14.95 -7.12
N PRO A 47 -8.20 15.98 -7.48
CA PRO A 47 -7.48 16.78 -6.51
C PRO A 47 -8.48 17.34 -5.50
N LYS A 48 -8.18 17.13 -4.21
CA LYS A 48 -8.97 17.68 -3.10
C LYS A 48 -9.16 19.17 -3.33
N ARG A 49 -10.42 19.61 -3.36
CA ARG A 49 -10.75 20.98 -3.73
C ARG A 49 -11.92 21.47 -2.90
N PRO A 50 -11.87 22.72 -2.41
CA PRO A 50 -12.96 23.27 -1.62
C PRO A 50 -14.20 23.50 -2.50
N PRO A 51 -15.39 23.61 -1.89
CA PRO A 51 -16.57 24.05 -2.59
C PRO A 51 -16.38 25.43 -3.23
N ARG A 52 -17.01 25.68 -4.37
CA ARG A 52 -16.99 26.99 -5.06
C ARG A 52 -18.36 27.35 -5.65
N VAL A 53 -18.67 28.63 -5.69
CA VAL A 53 -19.88 29.13 -6.35
C VAL A 53 -19.62 29.17 -7.86
N LEU A 54 -20.45 28.48 -8.64
CA LEU A 54 -20.40 28.50 -10.10
C LEU A 54 -21.27 29.62 -10.68
N VAL A 55 -22.48 29.77 -10.14
CA VAL A 55 -23.44 30.78 -10.58
C VAL A 55 -23.79 31.66 -9.39
N PRO A 56 -23.21 32.87 -9.28
CA PRO A 56 -23.52 33.78 -8.19
C PRO A 56 -24.97 34.26 -8.28
N LEU A 57 -25.56 34.58 -7.13
CA LEU A 57 -26.84 35.28 -7.10
C LEU A 57 -26.66 36.68 -7.69
N SER A 58 -27.63 37.09 -8.48
CA SER A 58 -27.73 38.46 -8.99
C SER A 58 -28.73 39.25 -8.16
N ASN A 59 -28.48 40.56 -8.05
CA ASN A 59 -29.48 41.48 -7.53
C ASN A 59 -30.72 41.47 -8.43
N CYS A 60 -31.89 41.63 -7.84
CA CYS A 60 -33.14 41.82 -8.56
C CYS A 60 -33.98 42.87 -7.83
N GLU A 61 -34.76 43.62 -8.59
CA GLU A 61 -35.76 44.55 -8.06
C GLU A 61 -37.10 43.82 -7.96
N LEU A 62 -37.81 44.03 -6.84
CA LEU A 62 -39.08 43.39 -6.55
C LEU A 62 -40.06 44.42 -6.02
N GLU A 63 -41.32 44.24 -6.38
CA GLU A 63 -42.43 45.01 -5.82
C GLU A 63 -42.95 44.36 -4.52
N GLU A 64 -43.61 45.16 -3.69
CA GLU A 64 -44.19 44.67 -2.44
C GLU A 64 -45.18 43.51 -2.68
N LEU A 65 -45.18 42.55 -1.76
CA LEU A 65 -46.03 41.35 -1.80
C LEU A 65 -45.74 40.37 -2.96
N MET A 66 -44.67 40.57 -3.73
CA MET A 66 -44.22 39.59 -4.73
C MET A 66 -43.31 38.52 -4.11
N PRO A 67 -43.60 37.22 -4.30
CA PRO A 67 -42.66 36.16 -3.97
C PRO A 67 -41.52 36.10 -4.98
N VAL A 68 -40.32 35.81 -4.49
CA VAL A 68 -39.12 35.62 -5.32
C VAL A 68 -38.48 34.26 -5.05
N ILE A 69 -37.93 33.66 -6.11
CA ILE A 69 -37.09 32.46 -6.02
C ILE A 69 -35.68 32.86 -6.44
N LEU A 70 -34.73 32.77 -5.51
CA LEU A 70 -33.32 32.99 -5.75
C LEU A 70 -32.63 31.64 -5.94
N THR A 71 -31.88 31.46 -7.03
CA THR A 71 -31.21 30.19 -7.35
C THR A 71 -29.75 30.44 -7.67
N THR A 72 -28.87 29.63 -7.07
CA THR A 72 -27.43 29.62 -7.29
C THR A 72 -26.97 28.18 -7.53
N THR A 73 -25.84 28.01 -8.20
CA THR A 73 -25.21 26.70 -8.39
C THR A 73 -23.88 26.69 -7.68
N ILE A 74 -23.70 25.71 -6.81
CA ILE A 74 -22.46 25.49 -6.05
C ILE A 74 -21.88 24.15 -6.45
N ASP A 75 -20.59 24.16 -6.73
CA ASP A 75 -19.79 22.99 -6.90
C ASP A 75 -19.26 22.57 -5.52
N ALA A 76 -19.67 21.39 -5.05
CA ALA A 76 -19.37 20.90 -3.70
C ALA A 76 -17.87 20.57 -3.48
N GLY A 77 -17.07 20.53 -4.55
CA GLY A 77 -15.67 20.16 -4.46
C GLY A 77 -15.45 18.68 -4.16
N VAL A 78 -14.27 18.36 -3.62
CA VAL A 78 -13.88 17.00 -3.23
C VAL A 78 -13.48 17.03 -1.75
N PRO A 79 -14.13 16.23 -0.88
CA PRO A 79 -13.96 16.32 0.56
C PRO A 79 -12.53 16.01 1.01
N MET A 80 -12.08 16.70 2.06
CA MET A 80 -10.89 16.30 2.80
C MET A 80 -11.27 15.05 3.60
N ALA A 81 -10.71 13.88 3.26
CA ALA A 81 -10.80 12.72 4.14
C ALA A 81 -10.26 13.10 5.53
N THR A 82 -11.11 12.96 6.56
CA THR A 82 -10.79 13.20 7.98
C THR A 82 -10.13 11.99 8.61
#